data_AF-A0A2N6QFQ4-F1
#
_entry.id   AF-A0A2N6QFQ4-F1
#
_cell.length_a   1.000
_cell.length_b   1.000
_cell.length_c   1.000
_cell.angle_alpha   90.00
_cell.angle_beta   90.00
_cell.angle_gamma   90.00
#
_symmetry.space_group_name_H-M   'P 1'
#
loop_
_entity.id
_entity.type
_entity.pdbx_description
1 polymer ?
#
loop_
_entity_poly.entity_id
_entity_poly.type
_entity_poly.pdbx_seq_one_letter_code
_entity_poly.pdbx_strand_id
1 'polypeptide(L)'
;MKKLLLASFATLSITAAGVGAVSEGQTADAAETTQQSTDSVYNEFINNGGTKALWDNVVMPESGGDPNAVNELGYRGLGQTKESWGTGSVAEQTQGMVQYAKERYGSIDQAIEFRQSHGWW
;
A
#
# COMPACT_ATOMS: atom_id res chain seq x y z
N MET A 1 -25.30 -3.05 2.46
CA MET A 1 -25.25 -2.43 3.80
C MET A 1 -24.59 -3.36 4.79
N LYS A 2 -23.26 -3.32 4.93
CA LYS A 2 -22.52 -3.97 6.01
C LYS A 2 -21.20 -3.20 6.20
N LYS A 3 -21.16 -2.31 7.19
CA LYS A 3 -20.67 -2.47 8.58
C LYS A 3 -19.32 -1.76 8.71
N LEU A 4 -19.36 -0.46 9.02
CA LEU A 4 -18.19 0.27 9.51
C LEU A 4 -17.78 -0.32 10.86
N LEU A 5 -16.56 -0.84 10.95
CA LEU A 5 -15.90 -1.16 12.20
C LEU A 5 -15.36 0.14 12.79
N LEU A 6 -16.03 0.61 13.84
CA LEU A 6 -15.57 1.73 14.67
C LEU A 6 -14.47 1.20 15.59
N ALA A 7 -13.21 1.48 15.28
CA ALA A 7 -12.09 1.17 16.16
C ALA A 7 -12.10 2.14 17.35
N SER A 8 -12.42 1.63 18.54
CA SER A 8 -12.31 2.34 19.81
C SER A 8 -10.86 2.29 20.28
N PHE A 9 -10.15 3.42 20.24
CA PHE A 9 -8.83 3.53 20.85
C PHE A 9 -8.98 3.86 22.34
N ALA A 10 -8.44 2.99 23.18
CA ALA A 10 -8.36 3.21 24.61
C ALA A 10 -7.38 4.36 24.91
N THR A 11 -7.88 5.43 25.53
CA THR A 11 -7.07 6.57 25.96
C THR A 11 -6.22 6.17 27.16
N LEU A 12 -4.89 6.05 26.99
CA LEU A 12 -3.96 6.02 28.12
C LEU A 12 -3.69 7.46 28.57
N SER A 13 -4.16 7.82 29.76
CA SER A 13 -3.79 9.07 30.43
C SER A 13 -2.40 8.96 31.04
N ILE A 14 -1.41 9.58 30.41
CA ILE A 14 -0.09 9.82 31.01
C ILE A 14 -0.16 11.13 31.80
N THR A 15 -0.14 11.05 33.13
CA THR A 15 0.05 12.23 33.98
C THR A 15 1.54 12.50 34.15
N ALA A 16 2.08 13.42 33.36
CA ALA A 16 3.42 13.97 33.53
C ALA A 16 3.33 15.39 34.10
N ALA A 17 3.75 15.56 35.35
CA ALA A 17 4.04 16.87 35.93
C ALA A 17 5.47 17.27 35.51
N GLY A 18 5.59 18.32 34.68
CA GLY A 18 6.90 18.81 34.25
C GLY A 18 6.82 19.79 33.09
N VAL A 19 6.43 21.04 33.41
CA VAL A 19 6.74 22.32 32.76
C VAL A 19 7.32 22.29 31.33
N GLY A 20 6.56 22.80 30.36
CA GLY A 20 7.13 23.27 29.09
C GLY A 20 6.10 23.48 27.96
N ALA A 21 5.73 24.75 27.75
CA ALA A 21 5.21 25.35 26.51
C ALA A 21 3.93 24.80 25.85
N VAL A 22 2.96 25.72 25.74
CA VAL A 22 1.79 25.69 24.86
C VAL A 22 2.18 25.55 23.38
N SER A 23 1.45 24.72 22.62
CA SER A 23 0.77 25.14 21.38
C SER A 23 -0.05 23.97 20.84
N GLU A 24 -1.32 24.22 20.56
CA GLU A 24 -2.18 23.39 19.71
C GLU A 24 -1.47 23.08 18.37
N GLY A 25 -1.51 21.83 17.90
CA GLY A 25 -0.91 21.48 16.62
C GLY A 25 -0.99 20.01 16.21
N GLN A 26 -1.58 19.80 15.03
CA GLN A 26 -1.34 18.70 14.09
C GLN A 26 -1.86 17.27 14.43
N THR A 27 -3.14 17.06 14.11
CA THR A 27 -3.64 15.75 13.61
C THR A 27 -3.91 15.79 12.09
N ALA A 28 -3.31 16.75 11.37
CA ALA A 28 -3.46 16.92 9.92
C ALA A 28 -2.20 16.48 9.12
N ASP A 29 -1.04 16.38 9.77
CA ASP A 29 0.26 16.26 9.09
C ASP A 29 0.58 14.83 8.61
N ALA A 30 0.16 13.81 9.37
CA ALA A 30 0.44 12.41 9.04
C ALA A 30 -0.40 11.92 7.84
N ALA A 31 -1.67 12.31 7.77
CA ALA A 31 -2.54 11.93 6.64
C ALA A 31 -2.10 12.59 5.34
N GLU A 32 -1.69 13.87 5.40
CA GLU A 32 -1.21 14.63 4.24
C GLU A 32 0.15 14.10 3.75
N THR A 33 1.06 13.75 4.66
CA THR A 33 2.37 13.15 4.33
C THR A 33 2.25 11.73 3.76
N THR A 34 1.35 10.90 4.29
CA THR A 34 1.10 9.55 3.75
C THR A 34 0.45 9.62 2.37
N GLN A 35 -0.55 10.51 2.17
CA GLN A 35 -1.15 10.72 0.84
C GLN A 35 -0.12 11.23 -0.19
N GLN A 36 0.71 12.23 0.16
CA GLN A 36 1.74 12.74 -0.74
C GLN A 36 2.78 11.67 -1.12
N SER A 37 3.10 10.77 -0.19
CA SER A 37 4.00 9.65 -0.44
C SER A 37 3.36 8.64 -1.41
N THR A 38 2.07 8.32 -1.24
CA THR A 38 1.33 7.44 -2.15
C THR A 38 1.20 8.04 -3.55
N ASP A 39 0.98 9.35 -3.69
CA ASP A 39 0.91 10.01 -5.00
C ASP A 39 2.24 9.95 -5.76
N SER A 40 3.36 10.13 -5.05
CA SER A 40 4.70 9.96 -5.64
C SER A 40 4.93 8.52 -6.12
N VAL A 41 4.59 7.54 -5.29
CA VAL A 41 4.72 6.11 -5.64
C VAL A 41 3.79 5.74 -6.82
N TYR A 42 2.55 6.23 -6.82
CA TYR A 42 1.62 6.04 -7.93
C TYR A 42 2.18 6.58 -9.25
N ASN A 43 2.72 7.80 -9.24
CA ASN A 43 3.29 8.40 -10.43
C ASN A 43 4.49 7.60 -10.95
N GLU A 44 5.38 7.15 -10.07
CA GLU A 44 6.50 6.28 -10.46
C GLU A 44 6.01 4.93 -10.99
N PHE A 45 4.99 4.34 -10.38
CA PHE A 45 4.36 3.10 -10.83
C PHE A 45 3.79 3.23 -12.26
N ILE A 46 3.04 4.30 -12.55
CA ILE A 46 2.50 4.54 -13.90
C ILE A 46 3.62 4.76 -14.91
N ASN A 47 4.66 5.53 -14.55
CA ASN A 47 5.80 5.79 -15.44
C ASN A 47 6.62 4.54 -15.78
N ASN A 48 6.59 3.51 -14.92
CA ASN A 48 7.32 2.26 -15.11
C ASN A 48 6.46 1.14 -15.74
N GLY A 49 5.33 1.50 -16.36
CA GLY A 49 4.48 0.57 -17.11
C GLY A 49 3.38 -0.08 -16.30
N GLY A 50 3.19 0.34 -15.04
CA GLY A 50 2.00 0.03 -14.26
C GLY A 50 0.76 0.69 -14.86
N THR A 51 -0.40 0.07 -14.66
CA THR A 51 -1.68 0.64 -15.11
C THR A 51 -2.50 1.10 -13.90
N LYS A 52 -3.34 2.12 -14.09
CA LYS A 52 -4.28 2.53 -13.03
C LYS A 52 -5.15 1.37 -12.54
N ALA A 53 -5.55 0.47 -13.45
CA ALA A 53 -6.34 -0.71 -13.09
C ALA A 53 -5.56 -1.67 -12.18
N LEU A 54 -4.28 -1.94 -12.48
CA LEU A 54 -3.41 -2.77 -11.63
C LEU A 54 -3.16 -2.10 -10.27
N TRP A 55 -3.00 -0.77 -10.25
CA TRP A 55 -2.86 -0.01 -9.03
C TRP A 55 -4.10 -0.13 -8.12
N ASP A 56 -5.27 0.24 -8.64
CA ASP A 56 -6.51 0.28 -7.88
C ASP A 56 -6.95 -1.10 -7.39
N ASN A 57 -6.75 -2.12 -8.22
CA ASN A 57 -7.27 -3.46 -7.94
C ASN A 57 -6.27 -4.37 -7.26
N VAL A 58 -4.97 -4.13 -7.37
CA VAL A 58 -3.92 -4.98 -6.78
C VAL A 58 -3.09 -4.20 -5.77
N VAL A 59 -2.40 -3.13 -6.18
CA VAL A 59 -1.47 -2.42 -5.27
C VAL A 59 -2.18 -1.86 -4.05
N MET A 60 -3.28 -1.12 -4.24
CA MET A 60 -3.99 -0.48 -3.14
C MET A 60 -4.54 -1.50 -2.13
N PRO A 61 -5.16 -2.62 -2.55
CA PRO A 61 -5.64 -3.61 -1.60
C PRO A 61 -4.55 -4.50 -0.98
N GLU A 62 -3.42 -4.74 -1.66
CA GLU A 62 -2.34 -5.59 -1.15
C GLU A 62 -1.41 -4.82 -0.19
N SER A 63 -1.00 -3.60 -0.55
CA SER A 63 0.01 -2.84 0.21
C SER A 63 -0.42 -1.43 0.61
N GLY A 64 -1.60 -0.96 0.18
CA GLY A 64 -1.99 0.44 0.36
C GLY A 64 -1.13 1.43 -0.44
N GLY A 65 -0.38 0.95 -1.43
CA GLY A 65 0.59 1.77 -2.16
C GLY A 65 1.92 1.95 -1.44
N ASP A 66 2.20 1.21 -0.37
CA ASP A 66 3.49 1.24 0.31
C ASP A 66 4.48 0.25 -0.37
N PRO A 67 5.57 0.73 -1.01
CA PRO A 67 6.57 -0.14 -1.62
C PRO A 67 7.45 -0.86 -0.59
N ASN A 68 7.36 -0.51 0.69
CA ASN A 68 8.09 -1.16 1.78
C ASN A 68 7.17 -2.02 2.66
N ALA A 69 5.91 -2.22 2.28
CA ALA A 69 4.97 -3.02 3.05
C ALA A 69 5.53 -4.43 3.30
N VAL A 70 5.45 -4.91 4.54
CA VAL A 70 5.83 -6.27 4.93
C VAL A 70 4.72 -6.87 5.80
N ASN A 71 4.21 -8.03 5.43
CA ASN A 71 3.25 -8.75 6.27
C ASN A 71 3.92 -9.81 7.16
N GLU A 72 3.17 -10.33 8.13
CA GLU A 72 3.63 -11.34 9.10
C GLU A 72 4.08 -12.65 8.44
N LEU A 73 3.64 -12.93 7.21
CA LEU A 73 4.00 -14.12 6.42
C LEU A 73 5.25 -13.90 5.54
N GLY A 74 5.85 -12.71 5.62
CA GLY A 74 7.08 -12.33 4.92
C GLY A 74 6.90 -11.90 3.46
N TYR A 75 5.67 -11.60 3.02
CA TYR A 75 5.42 -11.00 1.72
C TYR A 75 5.71 -9.50 1.76
N ARG A 76 6.19 -8.96 0.64
CA ARG A 76 6.82 -7.63 0.59
C ARG A 76 6.37 -6.79 -0.61
N GLY A 77 6.44 -5.49 -0.44
CA GLY A 77 6.29 -4.49 -1.51
C GLY A 77 4.85 -4.29 -2.01
N LEU A 78 4.73 -3.53 -3.10
CA LEU A 78 3.49 -3.13 -3.76
C LEU A 78 2.61 -4.32 -4.12
N GLY A 79 3.25 -5.41 -4.54
CA GLY A 79 2.58 -6.63 -4.94
C GLY A 79 2.36 -7.65 -3.83
N GLN A 80 2.84 -7.41 -2.60
CA GLN A 80 2.90 -8.42 -1.53
C GLN A 80 3.37 -9.79 -2.06
N THR A 81 4.63 -9.86 -2.48
CA THR A 81 5.24 -11.05 -3.10
C THR A 81 6.41 -11.60 -2.27
N LYS A 82 6.84 -12.84 -2.58
CA LYS A 82 8.12 -13.42 -2.14
C LYS A 82 9.18 -13.45 -3.25
N GLU A 83 8.82 -12.99 -4.45
CA GLU A 83 9.77 -12.83 -5.55
C GLU A 83 10.79 -11.72 -5.23
N SER A 84 11.98 -11.83 -5.84
CA SER A 84 13.09 -10.91 -5.58
C SER A 84 12.77 -9.44 -5.90
N TRP A 85 11.89 -9.21 -6.88
CA TRP A 85 11.46 -7.86 -7.25
C TRP A 85 10.66 -7.16 -6.15
N GLY A 86 10.07 -7.89 -5.19
CA GLY A 86 9.25 -7.33 -4.10
C GLY A 86 10.01 -6.47 -3.08
N THR A 87 11.34 -6.44 -3.13
CA THR A 87 12.19 -5.59 -2.28
C THR A 87 12.97 -4.53 -3.06
N GLY A 88 12.73 -4.40 -4.36
CA GLY A 88 13.38 -3.40 -5.20
C GLY A 88 12.75 -2.00 -5.05
N SER A 89 13.25 -1.07 -5.84
CA SER A 89 12.62 0.23 -6.13
C SER A 89 11.18 0.08 -6.65
N VAL A 90 10.40 1.17 -6.65
CA VAL A 90 9.05 1.16 -7.23
C VAL A 90 9.10 0.75 -8.70
N ALA A 91 10.11 1.18 -9.45
CA ALA A 91 10.35 0.73 -10.82
C ALA A 91 10.52 -0.79 -10.93
N GLU A 92 11.41 -1.39 -10.13
CA GLU A 92 11.65 -2.85 -10.13
C GLU A 92 10.41 -3.63 -9.72
N GLN A 93 9.70 -3.16 -8.70
CA GLN A 93 8.44 -3.75 -8.26
C GLN A 93 7.39 -3.69 -9.36
N THR A 94 7.24 -2.54 -10.02
CA THR A 94 6.28 -2.35 -11.13
C THR A 94 6.58 -3.31 -12.28
N GLN A 95 7.83 -3.38 -12.72
CA GLN A 95 8.24 -4.27 -13.81
C GLN A 95 8.04 -5.74 -13.44
N GLY A 96 8.38 -6.11 -12.20
CA GLY A 96 8.13 -7.44 -11.66
C GLY A 96 6.65 -7.80 -11.64
N MET A 97 5.79 -6.89 -11.17
CA MET A 97 4.34 -7.08 -11.14
C MET A 97 3.76 -7.25 -12.55
N VAL A 98 4.17 -6.41 -13.51
CA VAL A 98 3.71 -6.48 -14.90
C VAL A 98 4.15 -7.77 -15.59
N GLN A 99 5.40 -8.20 -15.37
CA GLN A 99 5.91 -9.44 -15.92
C GLN A 99 5.21 -10.65 -15.31
N TYR A 100 5.07 -10.67 -13.98
CA TYR A 100 4.37 -11.73 -13.26
C TYR A 100 2.91 -11.84 -13.71
N ALA A 101 2.22 -10.72 -13.93
CA ALA A 101 0.87 -10.72 -14.47
C ALA A 101 0.79 -11.40 -15.85
N LYS A 102 1.73 -11.09 -16.74
CA LYS A 102 1.80 -11.70 -18.08
C LYS A 102 2.15 -13.19 -18.03
N GLU A 103 3.12 -13.58 -17.22
CA GLU A 103 3.59 -14.97 -17.16
C GLU A 103 2.59 -15.90 -16.49
N ARG A 104 2.00 -15.46 -15.38
CA ARG A 104 1.11 -16.30 -14.56
C ARG A 104 -0.33 -16.28 -15.06
N TYR A 105 -0.83 -15.11 -15.45
CA TYR A 105 -2.24 -14.92 -15.80
C TYR A 105 -2.48 -14.73 -17.29
N GLY A 106 -1.43 -14.50 -18.08
CA GLY A 106 -1.51 -14.20 -19.51
C GLY A 106 -1.60 -12.71 -19.83
N SER A 107 -2.13 -11.90 -18.91
CA SER A 107 -2.27 -10.44 -19.05
C SER A 107 -2.53 -9.76 -17.70
N ILE A 108 -2.39 -8.44 -17.68
CA ILE A 108 -2.77 -7.61 -16.52
C ILE A 108 -4.27 -7.73 -16.21
N ASP A 109 -5.12 -7.70 -17.24
CA ASP A 109 -6.57 -7.78 -17.06
C ASP A 109 -6.98 -9.11 -16.43
N GLN A 110 -6.42 -10.23 -16.90
CA GLN A 110 -6.67 -11.55 -16.30
C GLN A 110 -6.15 -11.67 -14.86
N ALA A 111 -5.03 -11.01 -14.53
CA ALA A 111 -4.54 -10.97 -13.14
C ALA A 111 -5.51 -10.21 -12.22
N ILE A 112 -6.08 -9.10 -12.71
CA ILE A 112 -7.07 -8.32 -11.97
C ILE A 112 -8.36 -9.12 -11.77
N GLU A 113 -8.88 -9.76 -12.82
CA GLU A 113 -10.05 -10.62 -12.74
C GLU A 113 -9.84 -11.76 -11.74
N PHE A 114 -8.66 -12.40 -11.80
CA PHE A 114 -8.29 -13.45 -10.88
C PHE A 114 -8.34 -12.95 -9.43
N ARG A 115 -7.71 -11.81 -9.14
CA ARG A 115 -7.70 -11.22 -7.79
C ARG A 115 -9.09 -10.88 -7.28
N GLN A 116 -9.91 -10.25 -8.12
CA GLN A 116 -11.28 -9.91 -7.74
C GLN A 116 -12.11 -11.15 -7.39
N SER A 117 -11.85 -12.29 -8.05
CA SER A 117 -12.54 -13.55 -7.80
C SER A 117 -11.98 -14.34 -6.61
N HIS A 118 -10.70 -14.23 -6.29
CA HIS A 118 -10.03 -15.12 -5.32
C HIS A 118 -9.54 -14.41 -4.05
N GLY A 119 -9.43 -13.08 -4.07
CA GLY A 119 -8.90 -12.28 -2.95
C GLY A 119 -7.38 -12.34 -2.80
N TRP A 120 -6.68 -12.95 -3.76
CA TRP A 120 -5.21 -12.99 -3.86
C TRP A 120 -4.82 -12.93 -5.34
N TRP A 121 -3.57 -12.56 -5.62
CA TRP A 121 -3.06 -12.43 -6.98
C TRP A 121 -1.65 -13.01 -7.12
#